data_AF-A0A7C1J637-F1
#
_entry.id   AF-A0A7C1J637-F1
#
_cell.length_a   1.000
_cell.length_b   1.000
_cell.length_c   1.000
_cell.angle_alpha   90.00
_cell.angle_beta   90.00
_cell.angle_gamma   90.00
#
_symmetry.space_group_name_H-M   'P 1'
#
loop_
_entity.id
_entity.type
_entity.pdbx_description
1 polymer ?
#
loop_
_entity_poly.entity_id
_entity_poly.type
_entity_poly.pdbx_seq_one_letter_code
_entity_poly.pdbx_strand_id
1 'polypeptide(L)'
;AEGAAAVVTLAGGVGSRWTQGAGVVKALHPYCKLAGRHRTFIETHLAKSRRIGRICGRPIPHIFTTSYLTQQPIESYLAAEHRYGYPGPLILSPGRAVGLRLVPMARDLRFAWEEMPQQLLDEQAQKLRDSLHAALIEWARQAGEGSDYTDNLPLQCLHPVGHWFEIPNMFRNGVLARLLEENPSLRYLMVHNIDTLGTDLDPALLGLHIESGAAMTVEVITRRIEDRGGGLARVDGRLRLLEGLALPREEDEFALSYYNANTFWIDIDQLLAVFGLSRKDLSDEEKVTSAVRALAARMPTYITLKDVKKRWGHGQEDVFPVTQWEKLWGDMTALPELSCRYVAVPRLRGQNLKDQAQLDGWLRDGSAAYVESICEWS
;
A
#
# COMPACT_ATOMS: atom_id res chain seq x y z
N ALA A 1 9.52 -15.35 -20.90
CA ALA A 1 10.37 -15.19 -22.10
C ALA A 1 9.86 -14.09 -23.04
N GLU A 2 8.56 -14.08 -23.39
CA GLU A 2 7.97 -13.15 -24.38
C GLU A 2 7.88 -11.66 -23.94
N GLY A 3 8.32 -11.32 -22.74
CA GLY A 3 8.20 -9.95 -22.20
C GLY A 3 6.79 -9.59 -21.74
N ALA A 4 5.88 -10.55 -21.60
CA ALA A 4 4.48 -10.28 -21.30
C ALA A 4 4.16 -9.81 -19.87
N ALA A 5 5.13 -9.81 -18.95
CA ALA A 5 4.90 -9.48 -17.55
C ALA A 5 5.90 -8.45 -17.00
N ALA A 6 5.42 -7.60 -16.10
CA ALA A 6 6.23 -6.65 -15.32
C ALA A 6 5.87 -6.71 -13.83
N VAL A 7 6.79 -6.26 -12.98
CA VAL A 7 6.59 -6.19 -11.52
C VAL A 7 6.34 -4.73 -11.12
N VAL A 8 5.33 -4.51 -10.28
CA VAL A 8 4.99 -3.21 -9.69
C VAL A 8 5.01 -3.35 -8.16
N THR A 9 6.01 -2.74 -7.52
CA THR A 9 6.15 -2.74 -6.07
C THR A 9 5.61 -1.43 -5.49
N LEU A 10 4.65 -1.54 -4.56
CA LEU A 10 4.01 -0.40 -3.90
C LEU A 10 4.93 0.20 -2.83
N ALA A 11 5.51 1.36 -3.12
CA ALA A 11 6.46 2.07 -2.25
C ALA A 11 6.07 3.54 -2.00
N GLY A 12 4.79 3.88 -2.16
CA GLY A 12 4.26 5.22 -1.87
C GLY A 12 4.19 5.57 -0.38
N GLY A 13 4.12 4.57 0.50
CA GLY A 13 4.00 4.76 1.95
C GLY A 13 5.34 5.00 2.65
N VAL A 14 5.37 5.90 3.64
CA VAL A 14 6.54 6.13 4.51
C VAL A 14 6.71 5.04 5.59
N GLY A 15 5.73 4.16 5.78
CA GLY A 15 5.82 3.05 6.74
C GLY A 15 5.93 3.51 8.20
N SER A 16 5.06 4.42 8.63
CA SER A 16 5.04 5.01 9.98
C SER A 16 5.11 3.98 11.11
N ARG A 17 4.49 2.80 10.95
CA ARG A 17 4.58 1.68 11.90
C ARG A 17 6.00 1.11 12.00
N TRP A 18 6.64 0.88 10.85
CA TRP A 18 8.00 0.35 10.80
C TRP A 18 9.03 1.31 11.39
N THR A 19 8.82 2.60 11.17
CA THR A 19 9.80 3.64 11.50
C THR A 19 9.48 4.35 12.81
N GLN A 20 8.41 3.95 13.49
CA GLN A 20 7.88 4.59 14.70
C GLN A 20 7.77 6.12 14.56
N GLY A 21 7.39 6.59 13.37
CA GLY A 21 7.23 8.01 13.06
C GLY A 21 8.53 8.78 12.73
N ALA A 22 9.67 8.11 12.55
CA ALA A 22 10.96 8.75 12.24
C ALA A 22 11.04 9.43 10.84
N GLY A 23 9.96 9.42 10.06
CA GLY A 23 9.91 10.10 8.76
C GLY A 23 10.80 9.49 7.67
N VAL A 24 11.31 8.27 7.86
CA VAL A 24 12.15 7.59 6.87
C VAL A 24 11.30 6.76 5.91
N VAL A 25 11.78 6.58 4.68
CA VAL A 25 11.09 5.76 3.66
C VAL A 25 11.38 4.29 3.93
N LYS A 26 10.36 3.53 4.37
CA LYS A 26 10.50 2.08 4.68
C LYS A 26 11.21 1.29 3.58
N ALA A 27 10.93 1.59 2.31
CA ALA A 27 11.54 0.93 1.16
C ALA A 27 13.08 0.95 1.18
N LEU A 28 13.67 2.00 1.76
CA LEU A 28 15.12 2.23 1.84
C LEU A 28 15.74 1.72 3.14
N HIS A 29 14.93 1.27 4.10
CA HIS A 29 15.41 0.87 5.41
C HIS A 29 16.16 -0.48 5.33
N PRO A 30 17.42 -0.56 5.79
CA PRO A 30 18.09 -1.85 5.97
C PRO A 30 17.39 -2.65 7.07
N TYR A 31 16.84 -3.83 6.78
CA TYR A 31 15.94 -4.53 7.72
C TYR A 31 16.49 -5.85 8.27
N CYS A 32 17.31 -6.56 7.50
CA CYS A 32 17.96 -7.78 7.97
C CYS A 32 19.25 -8.05 7.18
N LYS A 33 20.09 -8.97 7.70
CA LYS A 33 21.26 -9.46 6.97
C LYS A 33 20.87 -10.64 6.08
N LEU A 34 21.02 -10.49 4.76
CA LEU A 34 20.88 -11.57 3.77
C LEU A 34 22.13 -11.58 2.89
N ALA A 35 22.65 -12.77 2.62
CA ALA A 35 23.94 -13.01 1.98
C ALA A 35 25.06 -12.19 2.63
N GLY A 36 25.12 -12.22 3.97
CA GLY A 36 26.18 -11.58 4.77
C GLY A 36 26.12 -10.05 4.88
N ARG A 37 25.17 -9.36 4.24
CA ARG A 37 25.06 -7.88 4.25
C ARG A 37 23.67 -7.44 4.67
N HIS A 38 23.56 -6.27 5.30
CA HIS A 38 22.25 -5.66 5.53
C HIS A 38 21.63 -5.27 4.19
N ARG A 39 20.43 -5.78 3.90
CA ARG A 39 19.70 -5.50 2.67
C ARG A 39 18.53 -4.57 2.93
N THR A 40 18.22 -3.75 1.94
CA THR A 40 17.00 -2.91 1.95
C THR A 40 15.83 -3.67 1.32
N PHE A 41 14.61 -3.18 1.56
CA PHE A 41 13.42 -3.76 0.92
C PHE A 41 13.50 -3.65 -0.61
N ILE A 42 13.90 -2.47 -1.15
CA ILE A 42 14.07 -2.26 -2.59
C ILE A 42 15.08 -3.25 -3.19
N GLU A 43 16.26 -3.37 -2.57
CA GLU A 43 17.30 -4.28 -3.04
C GLU A 43 16.82 -5.73 -3.10
N THR A 44 16.05 -6.16 -2.09
CA THR A 44 15.47 -7.51 -2.03
C THR A 44 14.54 -7.77 -3.22
N HIS A 45 13.67 -6.83 -3.57
CA HIS A 45 12.78 -7.00 -4.72
C HIS A 45 13.51 -6.98 -6.05
N LEU A 46 14.53 -6.13 -6.21
CA LEU A 46 15.40 -6.12 -7.39
C LEU A 46 16.17 -7.45 -7.53
N ALA A 47 16.64 -8.03 -6.43
CA ALA A 47 17.31 -9.32 -6.43
C ALA A 47 16.41 -10.47 -6.91
N LYS A 48 15.14 -10.47 -6.51
CA LYS A 48 14.15 -11.44 -7.00
C LYS A 48 13.86 -11.26 -8.49
N SER A 49 13.63 -10.02 -8.94
CA SER A 49 13.38 -9.75 -10.36
C SER A 49 14.60 -10.07 -11.24
N ARG A 50 15.82 -9.86 -10.74
CA ARG A 50 17.07 -10.27 -11.43
C ARG A 50 17.11 -11.78 -11.64
N ARG A 51 16.88 -12.56 -10.58
CA ARG A 51 16.85 -14.03 -10.64
C ARG A 51 15.83 -14.52 -11.68
N ILE A 52 14.59 -14.04 -11.61
CA ILE A 52 13.55 -14.44 -12.57
C ILE A 52 13.92 -14.01 -13.99
N GLY A 53 14.47 -12.81 -14.16
CA GLY A 53 14.89 -12.31 -15.46
C GLY A 53 15.97 -13.19 -16.11
N ARG A 54 16.93 -13.68 -15.33
CA ARG A 54 17.94 -14.64 -15.78
C ARG A 54 17.34 -16.00 -16.13
N ILE A 55 16.46 -16.54 -15.29
CA ILE A 55 15.76 -17.82 -15.55
C ILE A 55 14.97 -17.73 -16.86
N CYS A 56 14.31 -16.60 -17.11
CA CYS A 56 13.51 -16.37 -18.31
C CYS A 56 14.31 -15.91 -19.54
N GLY A 57 15.62 -15.64 -19.40
CA GLY A 57 16.47 -15.09 -20.46
C GLY A 57 16.11 -13.66 -20.90
N ARG A 58 15.36 -12.90 -20.09
CA ARG A 58 14.94 -11.53 -20.38
C ARG A 58 14.80 -10.72 -19.10
N PRO A 59 15.43 -9.53 -18.98
CA PRO A 59 15.25 -8.67 -17.82
C PRO A 59 13.77 -8.31 -17.60
N ILE A 60 13.35 -8.31 -16.33
CA ILE A 60 11.97 -7.98 -15.96
C ILE A 60 11.85 -6.45 -15.81
N PRO A 61 10.88 -5.78 -16.44
CA PRO A 61 10.58 -4.39 -16.09
C PRO A 61 10.11 -4.34 -14.62
N HIS A 62 10.82 -3.57 -13.79
CA HIS A 62 10.48 -3.39 -12.38
C HIS A 62 10.08 -1.93 -12.14
N ILE A 63 8.87 -1.73 -11.64
CA ILE A 63 8.31 -0.42 -11.35
C ILE A 63 8.18 -0.29 -9.84
N PHE A 64 8.68 0.79 -9.26
CA PHE A 64 8.30 1.20 -7.91
C PHE A 64 7.32 2.36 -8.01
N THR A 65 6.11 2.21 -7.48
CA THR A 65 5.22 3.36 -7.29
C THR A 65 5.67 4.13 -6.07
N THR A 66 5.69 5.44 -6.16
CA THR A 66 6.17 6.34 -5.11
C THR A 66 5.09 7.37 -4.79
N SER A 67 5.33 8.21 -3.79
CA SER A 67 4.50 9.37 -3.47
C SER A 67 5.34 10.64 -3.39
N TYR A 68 4.69 11.77 -3.14
CA TYR A 68 5.40 13.03 -2.84
C TYR A 68 6.35 12.92 -1.65
N LEU A 69 6.18 11.93 -0.76
CA LEU A 69 7.07 11.67 0.39
C LEU A 69 8.23 10.75 0.05
N THR A 70 8.08 9.87 -0.96
CA THR A 70 9.05 8.78 -1.21
C THR A 70 9.80 8.91 -2.53
N GLN A 71 9.31 9.70 -3.48
CA GLN A 71 9.89 9.86 -4.81
C GLN A 71 11.38 10.28 -4.77
N GLN A 72 11.65 11.49 -4.26
CA GLN A 72 13.01 12.04 -4.28
C GLN A 72 14.00 11.20 -3.44
N PRO A 73 13.66 10.73 -2.22
CA PRO A 73 14.55 9.85 -1.47
C PRO A 73 14.86 8.55 -2.21
N ILE A 74 13.87 7.88 -2.81
CA ILE A 74 14.09 6.62 -3.54
C ILE A 74 14.95 6.85 -4.78
N GLU A 75 14.67 7.90 -5.54
CA GLU A 75 15.45 8.26 -6.74
C GLU A 75 16.91 8.53 -6.41
N SER A 76 17.16 9.36 -5.39
CA SER A 76 18.52 9.71 -4.95
C SER A 76 19.28 8.48 -4.43
N TYR A 77 18.60 7.63 -3.67
CA TYR A 77 19.20 6.42 -3.11
C TYR A 77 19.52 5.39 -4.19
N LEU A 78 18.60 5.14 -5.12
CA LEU A 78 18.86 4.25 -6.26
C LEU A 78 20.01 4.77 -7.13
N ALA A 79 20.14 6.08 -7.33
CA ALA A 79 21.26 6.65 -8.06
C ALA A 79 22.60 6.41 -7.34
N ALA A 80 22.64 6.62 -6.02
CA ALA A 80 23.82 6.39 -5.18
C ALA A 80 24.25 4.92 -5.16
N GLU A 81 23.30 3.99 -5.14
CA GLU A 81 23.54 2.54 -5.20
C GLU A 81 23.74 2.01 -6.63
N HIS A 82 23.94 2.90 -7.62
CA HIS A 82 24.06 2.54 -9.04
C HIS A 82 22.96 1.60 -9.53
N ARG A 83 21.74 1.82 -9.03
CA ARG A 83 20.53 1.02 -9.29
C ARG A 83 20.72 -0.46 -8.95
N TYR A 84 21.61 -0.75 -8.01
CA TYR A 84 22.04 -2.10 -7.65
C TYR A 84 22.50 -2.95 -8.85
N GLY A 85 23.00 -2.32 -9.93
CA GLY A 85 23.35 -3.01 -11.18
C GLY A 85 22.18 -3.78 -11.80
N TYR A 86 20.94 -3.31 -11.63
CA TYR A 86 19.77 -3.98 -12.20
C TYR A 86 19.84 -3.97 -13.74
N PRO A 87 19.75 -5.13 -14.42
CA PRO A 87 20.05 -5.25 -15.86
C PRO A 87 18.90 -4.81 -16.78
N GLY A 88 17.72 -4.50 -16.24
CA GLY A 88 16.51 -4.20 -17.00
C GLY A 88 15.92 -2.82 -16.72
N PRO A 89 14.75 -2.51 -17.30
CA PRO A 89 14.02 -1.30 -17.00
C PRO A 89 13.68 -1.25 -15.49
N LEU A 90 14.20 -0.24 -14.80
CA LEU A 90 13.85 0.07 -13.41
C LEU A 90 13.22 1.47 -13.36
N ILE A 91 11.91 1.55 -13.18
CA ILE A 91 11.15 2.79 -13.36
C ILE A 91 10.53 3.21 -12.03
N LEU A 92 10.57 4.51 -11.74
CA LEU A 92 9.78 5.09 -10.66
C LEU A 92 8.48 5.66 -11.25
N SER A 93 7.35 5.31 -10.65
CA SER A 93 6.04 5.85 -10.99
C SER A 93 5.62 6.87 -9.92
N PRO A 94 5.83 8.18 -10.16
CA PRO A 94 5.52 9.21 -9.18
C PRO A 94 4.02 9.30 -8.94
N GLY A 95 3.62 9.12 -7.67
CA GLY A 95 2.26 9.35 -7.21
C GLY A 95 1.95 10.84 -7.13
N ARG A 96 0.86 11.25 -7.80
CA ARG A 96 0.39 12.65 -7.85
C ARG A 96 -0.88 12.89 -7.02
N ALA A 97 -1.33 11.88 -6.27
CA ALA A 97 -2.51 11.98 -5.44
C ALA A 97 -2.08 12.32 -4.01
N VAL A 98 -2.51 13.49 -3.53
CA VAL A 98 -2.20 14.01 -2.19
C VAL A 98 -3.51 14.48 -1.57
N GLY A 99 -3.75 14.06 -0.33
CA GLY A 99 -4.93 14.44 0.43
C GLY A 99 -4.61 15.57 1.39
N LEU A 100 -5.54 16.50 1.56
CA LEU A 100 -5.51 17.48 2.63
C LEU A 100 -6.26 16.87 3.83
N ARG A 101 -5.63 16.91 4.99
CA ARG A 101 -6.26 16.55 6.26
C ARG A 101 -7.41 17.50 6.54
N LEU A 102 -8.43 16.99 7.22
CA LEU A 102 -9.60 17.76 7.59
C LEU A 102 -9.65 17.95 9.10
N VAL A 103 -10.28 19.04 9.53
CA VAL A 103 -10.73 19.19 10.91
C VAL A 103 -11.75 18.07 11.18
N PRO A 104 -11.59 17.28 12.25
CA PRO A 104 -12.48 16.16 12.52
C PRO A 104 -13.89 16.63 12.89
N MET A 105 -14.88 15.77 12.69
CA MET A 105 -16.22 16.04 13.22
C MET A 105 -16.20 15.82 14.73
N ALA A 106 -16.88 16.68 15.49
CA ALA A 106 -17.08 16.54 16.92
C ALA A 106 -17.73 15.21 17.29
N ARG A 107 -18.63 14.69 16.44
CA ARG A 107 -19.24 13.35 16.64
C ARG A 107 -18.20 12.23 16.55
N ASP A 108 -17.23 12.33 15.64
CA ASP A 108 -16.21 11.30 15.41
C ASP A 108 -15.25 11.28 16.60
N LEU A 109 -14.91 12.46 17.15
CA LEU A 109 -14.11 12.60 18.38
C LEU A 109 -14.81 12.03 19.62
N ARG A 110 -16.14 12.15 19.73
CA ARG A 110 -16.92 11.53 20.82
C ARG A 110 -16.95 10.02 20.68
N PHE A 111 -17.29 9.54 19.49
CA PHE A 111 -17.35 8.11 19.21
C PHE A 111 -16.00 7.42 19.48
N ALA A 112 -14.89 8.00 19.00
CA ALA A 112 -13.56 7.47 19.26
C ALA A 112 -13.22 7.44 20.75
N TRP A 113 -13.70 8.41 21.53
CA TRP A 113 -13.50 8.43 22.98
C TRP A 113 -14.29 7.34 23.71
N GLU A 114 -15.53 7.10 23.29
CA GLU A 114 -16.43 6.11 23.87
C GLU A 114 -16.00 4.68 23.55
N GLU A 115 -15.53 4.43 22.32
CA GLU A 115 -15.19 3.08 21.85
C GLU A 115 -13.74 2.67 22.14
N MET A 116 -12.80 3.61 22.28
CA MET A 116 -11.40 3.25 22.49
C MET A 116 -11.16 2.76 23.93
N PRO A 117 -10.46 1.62 24.12
CA PRO A 117 -10.03 1.17 25.44
C PRO A 117 -9.23 2.27 26.15
N GLN A 118 -9.68 2.65 27.34
CA GLN A 118 -9.03 3.69 28.13
C GLN A 118 -8.21 3.07 29.26
N GLN A 119 -6.96 3.51 29.41
CA GLN A 119 -6.18 3.17 30.59
C GLN A 119 -6.86 3.73 31.84
N LEU A 120 -6.91 2.95 32.91
CA LEU A 120 -7.33 3.42 34.23
C LEU A 120 -6.29 4.43 34.74
N LEU A 121 -6.71 5.68 34.87
CA LEU A 121 -5.91 6.77 35.41
C LEU A 121 -6.38 7.11 36.82
N ASP A 122 -5.52 7.79 37.60
CA ASP A 122 -5.97 8.42 38.83
C ASP A 122 -6.99 9.54 38.55
N GLU A 123 -7.69 9.99 39.59
CA GLU A 123 -8.79 10.95 39.45
C GLU A 123 -8.34 12.30 38.85
N GLN A 124 -7.13 12.76 39.17
CA GLN A 124 -6.62 14.04 38.67
C GLN A 124 -6.24 13.94 37.20
N ALA A 125 -5.54 12.86 36.83
CA ALA A 125 -5.17 12.56 35.46
C ALA A 125 -6.42 12.33 34.58
N GLN A 126 -7.45 11.66 35.09
CA GLN A 126 -8.72 11.49 34.38
C GLN A 126 -9.40 12.84 34.11
N LYS A 127 -9.53 13.71 35.14
CA LYS A 127 -10.10 15.06 34.97
C LYS A 127 -9.37 15.90 33.93
N LEU A 128 -8.03 15.82 33.91
CA LEU A 128 -7.22 16.52 32.93
C LEU A 128 -7.46 15.97 31.52
N ARG A 129 -7.55 14.65 31.36
CA ARG A 129 -7.84 13.98 30.09
C ARG A 129 -9.22 14.35 29.54
N ASP A 130 -10.24 14.35 30.41
CA ASP A 130 -11.62 14.75 30.06
C ASP A 130 -11.67 16.22 29.63
N SER A 131 -10.95 17.09 30.34
CA SER A 131 -10.86 18.52 30.01
C SER A 131 -10.19 18.75 28.65
N LEU A 132 -9.11 18.02 28.36
CA LEU A 132 -8.45 18.07 27.06
C LEU A 132 -9.38 17.60 25.94
N HIS A 133 -10.10 16.50 26.14
CA HIS A 133 -11.06 15.99 25.15
C HIS A 133 -12.18 16.99 24.85
N ALA A 134 -12.75 17.60 25.88
CA ALA A 134 -13.76 18.65 25.72
C ALA A 134 -13.21 19.85 24.94
N ALA A 135 -11.97 20.27 25.23
CA ALA A 135 -11.30 21.35 24.52
C ALA A 135 -11.06 21.02 23.03
N LEU A 136 -10.66 19.78 22.71
CA LEU A 136 -10.47 19.34 21.31
C LEU A 136 -11.78 19.28 20.53
N ILE A 137 -12.89 18.89 21.17
CA ILE A 137 -14.23 18.94 20.55
C ILE A 137 -14.63 20.38 20.25
N GLU A 138 -14.40 21.30 21.18
CA GLU A 138 -14.75 22.71 20.99
C GLU A 138 -13.86 23.37 19.94
N TRP A 139 -12.56 23.04 19.92
CA TRP A 139 -11.65 23.44 18.85
C TRP A 139 -12.17 22.99 17.47
N ALA A 140 -12.57 21.73 17.31
CA ALA A 140 -13.06 21.21 16.04
C ALA A 140 -14.32 21.97 15.55
N ARG A 141 -15.22 22.33 16.47
CA ARG A 141 -16.41 23.14 16.16
C ARG A 141 -16.05 24.55 15.71
N GLN A 142 -15.14 25.20 16.43
CA GLN A 142 -14.72 26.58 16.13
C GLN A 142 -13.91 26.68 14.84
N ALA A 143 -13.03 25.69 14.58
CA ALA A 143 -12.26 25.60 13.35
C ALA A 143 -13.13 25.24 12.13
N GLY A 144 -14.31 24.67 12.35
CA GLY A 144 -15.25 24.24 11.32
C GLY A 144 -15.09 22.75 11.01
N GLU A 145 -16.03 21.93 11.50
CA GLU A 145 -16.03 20.48 11.32
C GLU A 145 -15.99 20.09 9.82
N GLY A 146 -15.05 19.21 9.45
CA GLY A 146 -14.87 18.72 8.09
C GLY A 146 -14.20 19.70 7.12
N SER A 147 -13.81 20.89 7.59
CA SER A 147 -13.06 21.86 6.79
C SER A 147 -11.59 21.47 6.62
N ASP A 148 -10.91 22.14 5.68
CA ASP A 148 -9.50 21.92 5.41
C ASP A 148 -8.61 22.29 6.61
N TYR A 149 -7.84 21.32 7.11
CA TYR A 149 -6.84 21.58 8.15
C TYR A 149 -5.57 22.18 7.53
N THR A 150 -5.45 23.50 7.59
CA THR A 150 -4.36 24.27 6.96
C THR A 150 -3.46 25.01 7.96
N ASP A 151 -3.89 25.13 9.22
CA ASP A 151 -3.20 25.85 10.28
C ASP A 151 -2.10 25.00 10.97
N ASN A 152 -1.13 24.52 10.18
CA ASN A 152 0.08 23.81 10.61
C ASN A 152 1.15 23.83 9.48
N LEU A 153 2.30 23.19 9.70
CA LEU A 153 3.29 22.94 8.65
C LEU A 153 2.69 22.09 7.52
N PRO A 154 3.03 22.33 6.24
CA PRO A 154 2.42 21.61 5.11
C PRO A 154 2.46 20.07 5.24
N LEU A 155 3.56 19.48 5.70
CA LEU A 155 3.66 18.03 5.90
C LEU A 155 2.77 17.49 7.04
N GLN A 156 2.38 18.35 7.98
CA GLN A 156 1.38 18.07 9.02
C GLN A 156 -0.05 18.31 8.53
N CYS A 157 -0.25 18.98 7.38
CA CYS A 157 -1.56 19.16 6.75
C CYS A 157 -1.85 18.10 5.67
N LEU A 158 -0.83 17.51 5.04
CA LEU A 158 -1.01 16.57 3.93
C LEU A 158 -0.92 15.10 4.35
N HIS A 159 -1.65 14.22 3.67
CA HIS A 159 -1.56 12.77 3.88
C HIS A 159 -1.60 11.99 2.55
N PRO A 160 -1.04 10.77 2.50
CA PRO A 160 -1.28 9.85 1.39
C PRO A 160 -2.74 9.41 1.37
N VAL A 161 -3.32 9.23 0.17
CA VAL A 161 -4.76 8.94 -0.01
C VAL A 161 -5.07 7.45 -0.17
N GLY A 162 -4.19 6.60 0.33
CA GLY A 162 -4.27 5.14 0.20
C GLY A 162 -3.70 4.59 -1.11
N HIS A 163 -3.36 3.30 -1.07
CA HIS A 163 -2.65 2.61 -2.15
C HIS A 163 -3.49 2.37 -3.41
N TRP A 164 -4.82 2.62 -3.37
CA TRP A 164 -5.65 2.53 -4.58
C TRP A 164 -5.14 3.45 -5.69
N PHE A 165 -4.60 4.63 -5.36
CA PHE A 165 -4.13 5.60 -6.34
C PHE A 165 -2.77 5.25 -6.96
N GLU A 166 -2.02 4.30 -6.43
CA GLU A 166 -0.67 3.97 -6.93
C GLU A 166 -0.71 3.39 -8.35
N ILE A 167 -1.66 2.50 -8.64
CA ILE A 167 -1.83 1.89 -9.98
C ILE A 167 -2.43 2.88 -10.99
N PRO A 168 -3.56 3.56 -10.72
CA PRO A 168 -4.11 4.55 -11.66
C PRO A 168 -3.18 5.74 -11.90
N ASN A 169 -2.29 6.07 -10.96
CA ASN A 169 -1.27 7.08 -11.19
C ASN A 169 -0.30 6.67 -12.31
N MET A 170 -0.03 5.38 -12.53
CA MET A 170 0.75 4.92 -13.69
C MET A 170 0.08 5.31 -15.03
N PHE A 171 -1.24 5.40 -15.04
CA PHE A 171 -1.99 5.85 -16.22
C PHE A 171 -1.83 7.37 -16.35
N ARG A 172 -2.09 8.09 -15.26
CA ARG A 172 -2.06 9.57 -15.21
C ARG A 172 -0.68 10.20 -15.41
N ASN A 173 0.40 9.50 -15.05
CA ASN A 173 1.77 9.99 -15.20
C ASN A 173 2.47 9.45 -16.47
N GLY A 174 1.73 8.72 -17.31
CA GLY A 174 2.20 8.17 -18.57
C GLY A 174 3.20 7.01 -18.44
N VAL A 175 3.49 6.50 -17.24
CA VAL A 175 4.40 5.36 -17.06
C VAL A 175 3.85 4.12 -17.75
N LEU A 176 2.56 3.81 -17.61
CA LEU A 176 1.98 2.66 -18.28
C LEU A 176 2.00 2.81 -19.81
N ALA A 177 1.72 4.01 -20.32
CA ALA A 177 1.80 4.30 -21.76
C ALA A 177 3.20 4.01 -22.31
N ARG A 178 4.24 4.57 -21.68
CA ARG A 178 5.64 4.34 -22.08
C ARG A 178 6.06 2.88 -21.98
N LEU A 179 5.64 2.16 -20.93
CA LEU A 179 5.91 0.73 -20.78
C LEU A 179 5.32 -0.10 -21.94
N LEU A 180 4.10 0.23 -22.37
CA LEU A 180 3.41 -0.46 -23.45
C LEU A 180 3.99 -0.08 -24.83
N GLU A 181 4.48 1.14 -25.00
CA GLU A 181 5.19 1.58 -26.21
C GLU A 181 6.55 0.87 -26.34
N GLU A 182 7.33 0.82 -25.27
CA GLU A 182 8.64 0.17 -25.23
C GLU A 182 8.55 -1.37 -25.31
N ASN A 183 7.47 -1.95 -24.79
CA ASN A 183 7.25 -3.38 -24.76
C ASN A 183 5.79 -3.74 -25.11
N PRO A 184 5.43 -3.76 -26.42
CA PRO A 184 4.06 -4.02 -26.86
C PRO A 184 3.49 -5.38 -26.43
N SER A 185 4.35 -6.37 -26.15
CA SER A 185 3.93 -7.68 -25.64
C SER A 185 3.53 -7.67 -24.17
N LEU A 186 3.83 -6.60 -23.42
CA LEU A 186 3.42 -6.46 -22.03
C LEU A 186 1.91 -6.57 -21.91
N ARG A 187 1.46 -7.46 -21.02
CA ARG A 187 0.05 -7.76 -20.80
C ARG A 187 -0.30 -7.94 -19.34
N TYR A 188 0.64 -8.41 -18.52
CA TYR A 188 0.40 -8.74 -17.13
C TYR A 188 1.24 -7.88 -16.19
N LEU A 189 0.64 -7.45 -15.08
CA LEU A 189 1.34 -6.83 -13.97
C LEU A 189 1.23 -7.73 -12.75
N MET A 190 2.36 -7.96 -12.08
CA MET A 190 2.37 -8.44 -10.71
C MET A 190 2.53 -7.24 -9.78
N VAL A 191 1.48 -6.89 -9.04
CA VAL A 191 1.46 -5.79 -8.08
C VAL A 191 1.62 -6.34 -6.67
N HIS A 192 2.54 -5.83 -5.87
CA HIS A 192 2.66 -6.23 -4.47
C HIS A 192 3.18 -5.13 -3.54
N ASN A 193 2.97 -5.28 -2.23
CA ASN A 193 3.56 -4.39 -1.22
C ASN A 193 5.09 -4.49 -1.17
N ILE A 194 5.73 -3.37 -0.84
CA ILE A 194 7.17 -3.31 -0.55
C ILE A 194 7.59 -4.23 0.61
N ASP A 195 6.69 -4.58 1.53
CA ASP A 195 6.99 -5.44 2.68
C ASP A 195 6.54 -6.91 2.54
N THR A 196 5.98 -7.30 1.39
CA THR A 196 5.74 -8.72 1.03
C THR A 196 7.02 -9.33 0.46
N LEU A 197 8.00 -9.61 1.32
CA LEU A 197 9.36 -9.98 0.88
C LEU A 197 9.45 -11.35 0.20
N GLY A 198 8.53 -12.27 0.48
CA GLY A 198 8.52 -13.63 -0.07
C GLY A 198 7.98 -13.76 -1.49
N THR A 199 7.42 -12.69 -2.05
CA THR A 199 6.74 -12.76 -3.35
C THR A 199 7.70 -12.46 -4.51
N ASP A 200 7.69 -13.26 -5.56
CA ASP A 200 8.43 -13.03 -6.80
C ASP A 200 7.53 -13.28 -8.02
N LEU A 201 8.02 -12.96 -9.22
CA LEU A 201 7.30 -13.20 -10.47
C LEU A 201 7.34 -14.70 -10.83
N ASP A 202 6.67 -15.52 -10.01
CA ASP A 202 6.57 -16.96 -10.13
C ASP A 202 5.84 -17.36 -11.44
N PRO A 203 6.51 -18.08 -12.36
CA PRO A 203 5.90 -18.51 -13.61
C PRO A 203 4.65 -19.39 -13.44
N ALA A 204 4.57 -20.19 -12.36
CA ALA A 204 3.43 -21.06 -12.13
C ALA A 204 2.18 -20.26 -11.75
N LEU A 205 2.32 -19.22 -10.92
CA LEU A 205 1.21 -18.34 -10.55
C LEU A 205 0.81 -17.41 -11.70
N LEU A 206 1.76 -16.95 -12.50
CA LEU A 206 1.46 -16.25 -13.75
C LEU A 206 0.67 -17.16 -14.70
N GLY A 207 1.10 -18.41 -14.89
CA GLY A 207 0.40 -19.41 -15.70
C GLY A 207 -1.03 -19.65 -15.22
N LEU A 208 -1.22 -19.83 -13.91
CA LEU A 208 -2.54 -19.96 -13.29
C LEU A 208 -3.43 -18.73 -13.58
N HIS A 209 -2.89 -17.52 -13.46
CA HIS A 209 -3.63 -16.30 -13.78
C HIS A 209 -4.07 -16.28 -15.26
N ILE A 210 -3.16 -16.60 -16.18
CA ILE A 210 -3.42 -16.68 -17.63
C ILE A 210 -4.54 -17.69 -17.92
N GLU A 211 -4.41 -18.92 -17.40
CA GLU A 211 -5.39 -20.00 -17.62
C GLU A 211 -6.76 -19.67 -17.02
N SER A 212 -6.79 -18.93 -15.91
CA SER A 212 -8.05 -18.54 -15.26
C SER A 212 -8.89 -17.55 -16.09
N GLY A 213 -8.27 -16.83 -17.02
CA GLY A 213 -8.88 -15.77 -17.81
C GLY A 213 -9.36 -14.56 -16.98
N ALA A 214 -8.98 -14.48 -15.70
CA ALA A 214 -9.41 -13.42 -14.80
C ALA A 214 -8.76 -12.08 -15.14
N ALA A 215 -9.47 -10.98 -14.85
CA ALA A 215 -8.89 -9.65 -14.91
C ALA A 215 -7.88 -9.44 -13.77
N MET A 216 -8.17 -10.03 -12.60
CA MET A 216 -7.30 -9.96 -11.43
C MET A 216 -7.29 -11.29 -10.65
N THR A 217 -6.11 -11.80 -10.31
CA THR A 217 -5.95 -12.91 -9.36
C THR A 217 -5.25 -12.40 -8.10
N VAL A 218 -5.83 -12.66 -6.93
CA VAL A 218 -5.32 -12.23 -5.63
C VAL A 218 -4.66 -13.39 -4.92
N GLU A 219 -3.42 -13.20 -4.44
CA GLU A 219 -2.80 -14.15 -3.52
C GLU A 219 -3.29 -13.92 -2.08
N VAL A 220 -3.70 -15.00 -1.42
CA VAL A 220 -4.10 -15.00 -0.02
C VAL A 220 -3.32 -16.04 0.76
N ILE A 221 -3.12 -15.84 2.05
CA ILE A 221 -2.49 -16.82 2.95
C ILE A 221 -3.48 -17.25 4.02
N THR A 222 -3.27 -18.44 4.58
CA THR A 222 -4.02 -18.86 5.79
C THR A 222 -3.77 -17.85 6.91
N ARG A 223 -4.84 -17.34 7.51
CA ARG A 223 -4.75 -16.34 8.57
C ARG A 223 -4.17 -16.93 9.86
N ARG A 224 -3.31 -16.17 10.53
CA ARG A 224 -2.87 -16.37 11.91
C ARG A 224 -3.39 -15.23 12.80
N ILE A 225 -3.39 -15.43 14.12
CA ILE A 225 -3.85 -14.45 15.11
C ILE A 225 -3.11 -13.11 15.02
N GLU A 226 -1.83 -13.14 14.64
CA GLU A 226 -0.98 -11.96 14.48
C GLU A 226 -1.26 -11.17 13.19
N ASP A 227 -1.96 -11.75 12.23
CA ASP A 227 -2.27 -11.08 10.96
C ASP A 227 -3.39 -10.07 11.19
N ARG A 228 -3.02 -8.78 11.12
CA ARG A 228 -3.95 -7.65 11.23
C ARG A 228 -4.24 -7.01 9.87
N GLY A 229 -5.52 -6.86 9.55
CA GLY A 229 -6.04 -6.23 8.35
C GLY A 229 -7.15 -7.05 7.67
N GLY A 230 -7.43 -6.69 6.43
CA GLY A 230 -8.48 -7.34 5.65
C GLY A 230 -8.20 -8.81 5.30
N GLY A 231 -9.25 -9.48 4.82
CA GLY A 231 -9.17 -10.87 4.38
C GLY A 231 -10.20 -11.21 3.32
N LEU A 232 -10.18 -12.46 2.87
CA LEU A 232 -11.14 -12.97 1.89
C LEU A 232 -12.46 -13.31 2.59
N ALA A 233 -13.55 -12.74 2.10
CA ALA A 233 -14.89 -12.99 2.61
C ALA A 233 -15.86 -13.28 1.46
N ARG A 234 -16.98 -13.91 1.80
CA ARG A 234 -18.15 -13.99 0.91
C ARG A 234 -19.19 -12.99 1.38
N VAL A 235 -19.45 -11.98 0.56
CA VAL A 235 -20.47 -10.95 0.82
C VAL A 235 -21.48 -11.01 -0.32
N ASP A 236 -22.76 -11.12 0.00
CA ASP A 236 -23.86 -11.27 -0.97
C ASP A 236 -23.59 -12.35 -2.03
N GLY A 237 -23.08 -13.50 -1.57
CA GLY A 237 -22.77 -14.66 -2.41
C GLY A 237 -21.45 -14.58 -3.19
N ARG A 238 -20.78 -13.42 -3.23
CA ARG A 238 -19.55 -13.19 -4.03
C ARG A 238 -18.29 -13.15 -3.15
N LEU A 239 -17.23 -13.78 -3.63
CA LEU A 239 -15.91 -13.69 -2.98
C LEU A 239 -15.26 -12.34 -3.29
N ARG A 240 -14.87 -11.62 -2.24
CA ARG A 240 -14.16 -10.34 -2.30
C ARG A 240 -13.20 -10.19 -1.14
N LEU A 241 -12.20 -9.35 -1.30
CA LEU A 241 -11.46 -8.83 -0.17
C LEU A 241 -12.37 -7.89 0.62
N LEU A 242 -12.24 -7.95 1.94
CA LEU A 242 -12.85 -7.01 2.87
C LEU A 242 -11.72 -6.41 3.69
N GLU A 243 -11.56 -5.10 3.64
CA GLU A 243 -10.55 -4.39 4.41
C GLU A 243 -10.89 -4.41 5.91
N GLY A 244 -9.87 -4.36 6.76
CA GLY A 244 -10.09 -4.40 8.22
C GLY A 244 -10.98 -3.26 8.72
N LEU A 245 -10.84 -2.07 8.12
CA LEU A 245 -11.67 -0.89 8.41
C LEU A 245 -13.12 -1.02 7.91
N ALA A 246 -13.43 -2.01 7.08
CA ALA A 246 -14.79 -2.30 6.60
C ALA A 246 -15.52 -3.32 7.49
N LEU A 247 -14.82 -3.94 8.45
CA LEU A 247 -15.44 -4.86 9.40
C LEU A 247 -16.23 -4.06 10.46
N PRO A 248 -17.48 -4.46 10.78
CA PRO A 248 -18.26 -3.79 11.82
C PRO A 248 -17.62 -3.82 13.20
N ARG A 249 -16.94 -4.93 13.53
CA ARG A 249 -16.24 -5.13 14.81
C ARG A 249 -14.85 -5.71 14.56
N GLU A 250 -13.88 -5.34 15.39
CA GLU A 250 -12.51 -5.87 15.28
C GLU A 250 -12.46 -7.40 15.45
N GLU A 251 -13.34 -7.97 16.27
CA GLU A 251 -13.41 -9.42 16.50
C GLU A 251 -13.88 -10.22 15.27
N ASP A 252 -14.62 -9.59 14.35
CA ASP A 252 -15.06 -10.24 13.10
C ASP A 252 -13.86 -10.60 12.20
N GLU A 253 -12.70 -9.96 12.43
CA GLU A 253 -11.45 -10.27 11.76
C GLU A 253 -11.00 -11.73 11.99
N PHE A 254 -11.31 -12.28 13.16
CA PHE A 254 -10.97 -13.66 13.54
C PHE A 254 -11.85 -14.71 12.86
N ALA A 255 -13.00 -14.32 12.30
CA ALA A 255 -13.87 -15.22 11.55
C ALA A 255 -13.36 -15.49 10.11
N LEU A 256 -12.40 -14.68 9.63
CA LEU A 256 -11.83 -14.82 8.30
C LEU A 256 -10.80 -15.97 8.27
N SER A 257 -10.85 -16.85 7.28
CA SER A 257 -9.86 -17.94 7.17
C SER A 257 -8.59 -17.54 6.41
N TYR A 258 -8.69 -16.50 5.58
CA TYR A 258 -7.62 -16.06 4.70
C TYR A 258 -7.31 -14.59 4.90
N TYR A 259 -6.03 -14.27 4.96
CA TYR A 259 -5.49 -12.92 5.03
C TYR A 259 -5.03 -12.45 3.65
N ASN A 260 -5.27 -11.17 3.33
CA ASN A 260 -4.84 -10.56 2.08
C ASN A 260 -3.32 -10.34 2.06
N ALA A 261 -2.58 -11.08 1.22
CA ALA A 261 -1.14 -10.90 1.06
C ALA A 261 -0.77 -9.57 0.38
N ASN A 262 -1.77 -8.86 -0.17
CA ASN A 262 -1.66 -7.68 -1.01
C ASN A 262 -0.72 -7.91 -2.21
N THR A 263 -0.85 -9.07 -2.83
CA THR A 263 -0.19 -9.43 -4.10
C THR A 263 -1.26 -9.77 -5.13
N PHE A 264 -1.20 -9.12 -6.29
CA PHE A 264 -2.21 -9.17 -7.35
C PHE A 264 -1.54 -9.45 -8.68
N TRP A 265 -2.14 -10.34 -9.46
CA TRP A 265 -1.83 -10.56 -10.86
C TRP A 265 -2.93 -9.91 -11.70
N ILE A 266 -2.56 -9.06 -12.65
CA ILE A 266 -3.50 -8.19 -13.35
C ILE A 266 -3.30 -8.33 -14.86
N ASP A 267 -4.37 -8.55 -15.61
CA ASP A 267 -4.41 -8.34 -17.05
C ASP A 267 -4.65 -6.84 -17.34
N ILE A 268 -3.72 -6.20 -18.03
CA ILE A 268 -3.71 -4.75 -18.28
C ILE A 268 -4.95 -4.34 -19.08
N ASP A 269 -5.31 -5.09 -20.11
CA ASP A 269 -6.41 -4.71 -21.00
C ASP A 269 -7.76 -4.83 -20.29
N GLN A 270 -7.94 -5.89 -19.51
CA GLN A 270 -9.15 -6.04 -18.69
C GLN A 270 -9.23 -4.99 -17.58
N LEU A 271 -8.10 -4.62 -16.96
CA LEU A 271 -8.08 -3.54 -15.99
C LEU A 271 -8.46 -2.20 -16.64
N LEU A 272 -7.88 -1.86 -17.79
CA LEU A 272 -8.22 -0.63 -18.52
C LEU A 272 -9.70 -0.59 -18.89
N ALA A 273 -10.27 -1.72 -19.32
CA ALA A 273 -11.70 -1.81 -19.65
C ALA A 273 -12.60 -1.47 -18.44
N VAL A 274 -12.22 -1.85 -17.21
CA VAL A 274 -12.95 -1.47 -15.98
C VAL A 274 -12.90 0.05 -15.73
N PHE A 275 -11.83 0.72 -16.14
CA PHE A 275 -11.74 2.19 -16.13
C PHE A 275 -12.46 2.84 -17.33
N GLY A 276 -13.02 2.06 -18.27
CA GLY A 276 -13.57 2.59 -19.53
C GLY A 276 -12.50 3.07 -20.50
N LEU A 277 -11.29 2.51 -20.41
CA LEU A 277 -10.13 2.86 -21.20
C LEU A 277 -9.64 1.67 -22.05
N SER A 278 -8.91 1.99 -23.10
CA SER A 278 -8.07 1.07 -23.87
C SER A 278 -6.62 1.55 -23.84
N ARG A 279 -5.67 0.74 -24.34
CA ARG A 279 -4.25 1.16 -24.42
C ARG A 279 -4.06 2.48 -25.16
N LYS A 280 -4.86 2.75 -26.21
CA LYS A 280 -4.79 3.97 -27.04
C LYS A 280 -5.22 5.22 -26.28
N ASP A 281 -6.03 5.06 -25.25
CA ASP A 281 -6.55 6.18 -24.47
C ASP A 281 -5.52 6.69 -23.45
N LEU A 282 -4.45 5.93 -23.18
CA LEU A 282 -3.45 6.29 -22.18
C LEU A 282 -2.64 7.55 -22.54
N SER A 283 -2.63 7.97 -23.80
CA SER A 283 -2.02 9.24 -24.23
C SER A 283 -2.96 10.45 -24.09
N ASP A 284 -4.24 10.24 -23.78
CA ASP A 284 -5.24 11.30 -23.58
C ASP A 284 -5.39 11.58 -22.08
N GLU A 285 -4.69 12.61 -21.60
CA GLU A 285 -4.65 12.96 -20.18
C GLU A 285 -6.03 13.33 -19.60
N GLU A 286 -6.89 13.99 -20.37
CA GLU A 286 -8.21 14.41 -19.94
C GLU A 286 -9.14 13.20 -19.79
N LYS A 287 -9.12 12.31 -20.78
CA LYS A 287 -9.88 11.06 -20.74
C LYS A 287 -9.43 10.16 -19.60
N VAL A 288 -8.12 9.96 -19.43
CA VAL A 288 -7.56 9.16 -18.32
C VAL A 288 -7.95 9.77 -16.97
N THR A 289 -7.83 11.09 -16.81
CA THR A 289 -8.20 11.76 -15.55
C THR A 289 -9.68 11.59 -15.24
N SER A 290 -10.55 11.72 -16.23
CA SER A 290 -12.00 11.53 -16.08
C SER A 290 -12.36 10.09 -15.72
N ALA A 291 -11.76 9.11 -16.39
CA ALA A 291 -11.93 7.69 -16.10
C ALA A 291 -11.49 7.31 -14.68
N VAL A 292 -10.31 7.77 -14.25
CA VAL A 292 -9.81 7.52 -12.89
C VAL A 292 -10.73 8.15 -11.84
N ARG A 293 -11.21 9.37 -12.06
CA ARG A 293 -12.18 10.02 -11.14
C ARG A 293 -13.50 9.27 -11.08
N ALA A 294 -14.03 8.82 -12.22
CA ALA A 294 -15.28 8.07 -12.29
C ALA A 294 -15.20 6.75 -11.51
N LEU A 295 -14.10 6.00 -11.63
CA LEU A 295 -13.93 4.78 -10.84
C LEU A 295 -13.66 5.08 -9.36
N ALA A 296 -12.85 6.09 -9.04
CA ALA A 296 -12.56 6.48 -7.67
C ALA A 296 -13.83 6.84 -6.87
N ALA A 297 -14.82 7.45 -7.52
CA ALA A 297 -16.10 7.80 -6.92
C ALA A 297 -16.94 6.58 -6.51
N ARG A 298 -16.68 5.40 -7.10
CA ARG A 298 -17.36 4.13 -6.79
C ARG A 298 -16.62 3.31 -5.73
N MET A 299 -15.37 3.64 -5.45
CA MET A 299 -14.58 2.97 -4.42
C MET A 299 -15.01 3.45 -3.03
N PRO A 300 -15.01 2.56 -2.02
CA PRO A 300 -15.13 2.97 -0.63
C PRO A 300 -14.11 4.06 -0.26
N THR A 301 -14.46 4.89 0.70
CA THR A 301 -13.56 5.88 1.31
C THR A 301 -13.53 5.59 2.79
N TYR A 302 -12.38 5.19 3.31
CA TYR A 302 -12.20 4.97 4.73
C TYR A 302 -11.76 6.27 5.38
N ILE A 303 -12.37 6.61 6.51
CA ILE A 303 -12.07 7.81 7.28
C ILE A 303 -11.39 7.35 8.56
N THR A 304 -10.23 7.94 8.88
CA THR A 304 -9.51 7.64 10.12
C THR A 304 -9.12 8.92 10.84
N LEU A 305 -9.16 8.87 12.17
CA LEU A 305 -8.55 9.89 13.01
C LEU A 305 -7.06 9.59 13.16
N LYS A 306 -6.25 10.64 13.07
CA LYS A 306 -4.81 10.61 13.29
C LYS A 306 -4.40 11.82 14.10
N ASP A 307 -3.30 11.70 14.80
CA ASP A 307 -2.71 12.80 15.55
C ASP A 307 -1.60 13.47 14.73
N VAL A 308 -1.61 14.80 14.72
CA VAL A 308 -0.53 15.63 14.16
C VAL A 308 0.05 16.54 15.22
N LYS A 309 1.35 16.76 15.14
CA LYS A 309 2.07 17.66 16.06
C LYS A 309 2.02 19.08 15.50
N LYS A 310 1.64 20.05 16.33
CA LYS A 310 1.67 21.47 16.00
C LYS A 310 2.66 22.16 16.94
N ARG A 311 3.69 22.77 16.35
CA ARG A 311 4.69 23.54 17.09
C ARG A 311 4.41 25.03 17.00
N TRP A 312 4.52 25.74 18.11
CA TRP A 312 4.29 27.17 18.19
C TRP A 312 5.16 27.83 19.26
N GLY A 313 5.17 29.16 19.28
CA GLY A 313 5.92 29.96 20.25
C GLY A 313 7.42 29.66 20.29
N HIS A 314 7.94 29.39 21.49
CA HIS A 314 9.35 29.11 21.78
C HIS A 314 9.63 27.61 21.98
N GLY A 315 8.93 26.75 21.23
CA GLY A 315 9.13 25.30 21.25
C GLY A 315 8.03 24.52 21.96
N GLN A 316 6.85 25.13 22.17
CA GLN A 316 5.66 24.40 22.58
C GLN A 316 5.23 23.42 21.48
N GLU A 317 4.76 22.24 21.87
CA GLU A 317 4.24 21.22 20.96
C GLU A 317 2.88 20.73 21.50
N ASP A 318 1.84 20.93 20.70
CA ASP A 318 0.51 20.38 20.95
C ASP A 318 0.22 19.25 19.96
N VAL A 319 -0.70 18.36 20.35
CA VAL A 319 -1.18 17.27 19.50
C VAL A 319 -2.64 17.52 19.15
N PHE A 320 -2.93 17.58 17.86
CA PHE A 320 -4.28 17.79 17.34
C PHE A 320 -4.78 16.53 16.62
N PRO A 321 -6.01 16.07 16.90
CA PRO A 321 -6.65 15.05 16.10
C PRO A 321 -7.08 15.67 14.76
N VAL A 322 -6.81 14.96 13.69
CA VAL A 322 -7.18 15.31 12.33
C VAL A 322 -7.82 14.12 11.63
N THR A 323 -8.72 14.42 10.71
CA THR A 323 -9.33 13.42 9.85
C THR A 323 -8.51 13.23 8.58
N GLN A 324 -8.27 11.97 8.24
CA GLN A 324 -7.66 11.54 6.99
C GLN A 324 -8.60 10.57 6.28
N TRP A 325 -8.47 10.48 4.97
CA TRP A 325 -9.23 9.52 4.16
C TRP A 325 -8.33 8.69 3.25
N GLU A 326 -8.72 7.44 3.01
CA GLU A 326 -7.95 6.54 2.16
C GLU A 326 -8.87 5.70 1.28
N LYS A 327 -8.37 5.35 0.09
CA LYS A 327 -8.94 4.33 -0.79
C LYS A 327 -7.97 3.17 -0.89
N LEU A 328 -8.48 1.94 -0.76
CA LEU A 328 -7.66 0.73 -0.70
C LEU A 328 -7.85 -0.10 -1.98
N TRP A 329 -6.75 -0.55 -2.57
CA TRP A 329 -6.74 -1.34 -3.81
C TRP A 329 -7.53 -2.65 -3.69
N GLY A 330 -7.59 -3.26 -2.50
CA GLY A 330 -8.35 -4.48 -2.27
C GLY A 330 -9.84 -4.35 -2.59
N ASP A 331 -10.41 -3.15 -2.45
CA ASP A 331 -11.81 -2.85 -2.77
C ASP A 331 -12.15 -3.00 -4.26
N MET A 332 -11.16 -3.04 -5.15
CA MET A 332 -11.36 -3.36 -6.56
C MET A 332 -12.08 -4.71 -6.73
N THR A 333 -11.85 -5.66 -5.81
CA THR A 333 -12.49 -6.98 -5.82
C THR A 333 -14.00 -6.95 -5.56
N ALA A 334 -14.54 -5.81 -5.09
CA ALA A 334 -15.97 -5.63 -4.91
C ALA A 334 -16.69 -5.18 -6.20
N LEU A 335 -15.96 -4.77 -7.24
CA LEU A 335 -16.54 -4.34 -8.51
C LEU A 335 -17.15 -5.54 -9.26
N PRO A 336 -18.44 -5.50 -9.62
CA PRO A 336 -19.11 -6.62 -10.28
C PRO A 336 -18.56 -6.92 -11.68
N GLU A 337 -18.01 -5.92 -12.38
CA GLU A 337 -17.42 -6.05 -13.70
C GLU A 337 -15.95 -6.53 -13.69
N LEU A 338 -15.28 -6.52 -12.53
CA LEU A 338 -13.89 -6.97 -12.42
C LEU A 338 -13.86 -8.46 -12.10
N SER A 339 -13.57 -9.29 -13.12
CA SER A 339 -13.44 -10.74 -12.94
C SER A 339 -12.25 -11.07 -12.03
N CYS A 340 -12.54 -11.46 -10.78
CA CYS A 340 -11.54 -11.77 -9.77
C CYS A 340 -11.43 -13.28 -9.49
N ARG A 341 -10.21 -13.74 -9.25
CA ARG A 341 -9.87 -15.08 -8.73
C ARG A 341 -8.97 -14.96 -7.51
N TYR A 342 -8.91 -16.02 -6.71
CA TYR A 342 -8.13 -16.07 -5.48
C TYR A 342 -7.31 -17.35 -5.47
N VAL A 343 -6.05 -17.25 -5.05
CA VAL A 343 -5.15 -18.38 -4.91
C VAL A 343 -4.54 -18.36 -3.52
N ALA A 344 -4.66 -19.49 -2.81
CA ALA A 344 -3.97 -19.68 -1.53
C ALA A 344 -2.50 -19.99 -1.80
N VAL A 345 -1.59 -19.22 -1.20
CA VAL A 345 -0.15 -19.39 -1.32
C VAL A 345 0.49 -19.70 0.04
N PRO A 346 1.70 -20.29 0.06
CA PRO A 346 2.42 -20.50 1.31
C PRO A 346 2.66 -19.18 2.07
N ARG A 347 2.63 -19.23 3.41
CA ARG A 347 2.88 -18.05 4.26
C ARG A 347 4.22 -17.38 3.96
N LEU A 348 5.26 -18.18 3.71
CA LEU A 348 6.60 -17.70 3.39
C LEU A 348 6.60 -16.75 2.18
N ARG A 349 5.68 -16.93 1.24
CA ARG A 349 5.48 -16.08 0.05
C ARG A 349 4.68 -14.81 0.37
N GLY A 350 3.52 -14.95 1.02
CA GLY A 350 2.51 -13.89 1.11
C GLY A 350 2.50 -13.05 2.39
N GLN A 351 3.26 -13.41 3.42
CA GLN A 351 3.28 -12.62 4.66
C GLN A 351 3.95 -11.25 4.47
N ASN A 352 3.42 -10.25 5.18
CA ASN A 352 3.90 -8.88 5.12
C ASN A 352 4.71 -8.57 6.38
N LEU A 353 5.91 -8.01 6.22
CA LEU A 353 6.79 -7.61 7.32
C LEU A 353 6.49 -6.15 7.72
N LYS A 354 5.37 -5.92 8.41
CA LYS A 354 4.79 -4.59 8.69
C LYS A 354 5.48 -3.84 9.84
N ASP A 355 6.00 -4.55 10.83
CA ASP A 355 6.56 -4.02 12.07
C ASP A 355 7.92 -4.68 12.41
N GLN A 356 8.84 -3.92 13.02
CA GLN A 356 10.14 -4.44 13.45
C GLN A 356 10.02 -5.57 14.47
N ALA A 357 8.98 -5.55 15.32
CA ALA A 357 8.72 -6.62 16.28
C ALA A 357 8.52 -8.00 15.63
N GLN A 358 8.18 -8.03 14.32
CA GLN A 358 8.00 -9.27 13.56
C GLN A 358 9.32 -9.87 13.06
N LEU A 359 10.44 -9.13 13.12
CA LEU A 359 11.73 -9.56 12.55
C LEU A 359 12.27 -10.84 13.19
N ASP A 360 12.18 -10.96 14.52
CA ASP A 360 12.72 -12.14 15.22
C ASP A 360 11.98 -13.42 14.80
N GLY A 361 10.65 -13.38 14.75
CA GLY A 361 9.83 -14.48 14.27
C GLY A 361 10.14 -14.83 12.81
N TRP A 362 10.21 -13.81 11.95
CA TRP A 362 10.50 -13.96 10.52
C TRP A 362 11.91 -14.52 10.22
N LEU A 363 12.89 -14.24 11.07
CA LEU A 363 14.23 -14.83 10.97
C LEU A 363 14.24 -16.31 11.38
N ARG A 364 13.44 -16.69 12.38
CA ARG A 364 13.45 -18.02 12.99
C ARG A 364 12.53 -19.03 12.31
N ASP A 365 11.46 -18.58 11.66
CA ASP A 365 10.44 -19.44 11.06
C ASP A 365 10.79 -19.92 9.62
N GLY A 366 12.00 -19.61 9.15
CA GLY A 366 12.50 -19.98 7.82
C GLY A 366 12.19 -18.96 6.72
N SER A 367 11.50 -17.87 7.02
CA SER A 367 11.12 -16.86 6.02
C SER A 367 12.31 -16.11 5.45
N ALA A 368 13.29 -15.78 6.29
CA ALA A 368 14.55 -15.19 5.83
C ALA A 368 15.31 -16.09 4.86
N ALA A 369 15.43 -17.38 5.20
CA ALA A 369 16.09 -18.38 4.35
C ALA A 369 15.33 -18.59 3.03
N TYR A 370 14.01 -18.61 3.08
CA TYR A 370 13.17 -18.66 1.87
C TYR A 370 13.40 -17.45 0.97
N VAL A 371 13.37 -16.22 1.51
CA VAL A 371 13.64 -15.00 0.75
C VAL A 371 15.05 -15.03 0.14
N GLU A 372 16.05 -15.45 0.91
CA GLU A 372 17.41 -15.60 0.39
C GLU A 372 17.48 -16.60 -0.78
N SER A 373 16.74 -17.71 -0.72
CA SER A 373 16.72 -18.73 -1.77
C SER A 373 16.10 -18.27 -3.10
N ILE A 374 15.26 -17.23 -3.07
CA ILE A 374 14.61 -16.65 -4.25
C ILE A 374 15.25 -15.34 -4.73
N CYS A 375 16.37 -14.93 -4.12
CA CYS A 375 17.10 -13.72 -4.50
C CYS A 375 18.37 -14.06 -5.30
N GLU A 376 18.67 -13.23 -6.29
CA GLU A 376 20.03 -13.11 -6.84
C GLU A 376 20.58 -11.72 -6.52
N TRP A 377 21.51 -11.65 -5.57
CA TRP A 377 22.15 -10.40 -5.16
C TRP A 377 23.19 -9.94 -6.18
N SER A 378 23.39 -8.61 -6.28
CA SER A 378 24.46 -7.99 -7.06
C SER A 378 25.82 -8.06 -6.38
#